data_AF-A0A3M8EY10-F1
#
_entry.id   AF-A0A3M8EY10-F1
#
_cell.length_a   1.000
_cell.length_b   1.000
_cell.length_c   1.000
_cell.angle_alpha   90.00
_cell.angle_beta   90.00
_cell.angle_gamma   90.00
#
_symmetry.space_group_name_H-M   'P 1'
#
loop_
_entity.id
_entity.type
_entity.pdbx_description
1 polymer ?
#
loop_
_entity_poly.entity_id
_entity_poly.type
_entity_poly.pdbx_seq_one_letter_code
_entity_poly.pdbx_strand_id
1 'polypeptide(L)' 'MNTVTTLHSRAHNAIETLQNAFQTCPHRQTDGLILSALVALRQMHDELKSLDSTASDNDPEDYCCGV' A
#
# COMPACT_ATOMS: atom_id res chain seq x y z
N MET A 1 -7.12 -7.11 15.82
CA MET A 1 -7.06 -6.13 14.70
C MET A 1 -5.87 -6.49 13.84
N ASN A 2 -6.08 -6.77 12.56
CA ASN A 2 -5.00 -7.18 11.66
C ASN A 2 -4.12 -5.95 11.34
N THR A 3 -2.86 -6.03 11.73
CA THR A 3 -1.87 -4.94 11.59
C THR A 3 -1.70 -4.53 10.13
N VAL A 4 -1.80 -5.48 9.21
CA VAL A 4 -1.71 -5.29 7.75
C VAL A 4 -2.86 -4.44 7.23
N THR A 5 -4.11 -4.74 7.63
CA THR A 5 -5.30 -3.95 7.25
C THR A 5 -5.21 -2.51 7.77
N THR A 6 -4.64 -2.34 8.98
CA THR A 6 -4.45 -1.02 9.58
C THR A 6 -3.39 -0.20 8.83
N LEU A 7 -2.33 -0.85 8.34
CA LEU A 7 -1.33 -0.21 7.49
C LEU A 7 -1.88 0.17 6.12
N HIS A 8 -2.67 -0.71 5.49
CA HIS A 8 -3.33 -0.40 4.20
C HIS A 8 -4.20 0.86 4.30
N SER A 9 -5.04 0.94 5.34
CA SER A 9 -5.91 2.11 5.57
C SER A 9 -5.10 3.40 5.76
N ARG A 10 -3.99 3.34 6.51
CA ARG A 10 -3.11 4.50 6.73
C ARG A 10 -2.38 4.93 5.45
N ALA A 11 -1.87 3.98 4.67
CA ALA A 11 -1.20 4.25 3.40
C ALA A 11 -2.16 4.88 2.39
N HIS A 12 -3.39 4.37 2.30
CA HIS A 12 -4.43 4.92 1.43
C HIS A 12 -4.78 6.36 1.79
N ASN A 13 -5.00 6.64 3.08
CA ASN A 13 -5.31 7.99 3.57
C ASN A 13 -4.15 8.98 3.31
N ALA A 14 -2.91 8.54 3.48
CA ALA A 14 -1.74 9.36 3.17
C ALA A 14 -1.64 9.72 1.68
N ILE A 15 -1.99 8.79 0.78
CA ILE A 15 -2.06 9.04 -0.66
C ILE A 15 -3.11 10.10 -0.97
N GLU A 16 -4.34 9.96 -0.45
CA GLU A 16 -5.41 10.95 -0.67
C GLU A 16 -5.02 12.34 -0.14
N THR A 17 -4.41 12.40 1.04
CA THR A 17 -3.96 13.66 1.66
C THR A 17 -2.92 14.37 0.78
N LEU A 18 -1.96 13.63 0.22
CA LEU A 18 -0.94 14.19 -0.66
C LEU A 18 -1.51 14.61 -2.02
N GLN A 19 -2.46 13.86 -2.58
CA GLN A 19 -3.15 14.26 -3.81
C GLN A 19 -3.92 15.57 -3.61
N ASN A 20 -4.62 15.72 -2.47
CA ASN A 20 -5.30 16.96 -2.12
C ASN A 20 -4.32 18.11 -1.92
N ALA A 21 -3.19 17.87 -1.26
CA ALA A 21 -2.14 18.87 -1.10
C ALA A 21 -1.56 19.32 -2.45
N PHE A 22 -1.38 18.39 -3.40
CA PHE A 22 -0.93 18.70 -4.76
C PHE A 22 -1.94 19.59 -5.50
N GLN A 23 -3.24 19.27 -5.40
CA GLN A 23 -4.29 20.02 -6.08
C GLN A 23 -4.54 21.41 -5.49
N THR A 24 -4.28 21.58 -4.19
CA THR A 24 -4.56 22.83 -3.47
C THR A 24 -3.35 23.74 -3.30
N CYS A 25 -2.12 23.26 -3.51
CA CYS A 25 -0.93 24.08 -3.42
C CYS A 25 -0.76 24.98 -4.66
N PRO A 26 -0.76 26.32 -4.52
CA PRO A 26 -0.52 27.24 -5.63
C PRO A 26 0.97 27.38 -6.00
N HIS A 27 1.89 26.77 -5.25
CA HIS A 27 3.33 26.94 -5.42
C HIS A 27 4.00 25.70 -6.03
N ARG A 28 4.51 25.85 -7.25
CA ARG A 28 5.27 24.83 -8.02
C ARG A 28 6.48 24.22 -7.29
N GLN A 29 6.98 24.85 -6.23
CA GLN A 29 8.17 24.38 -5.52
C GLN A 29 7.93 23.11 -4.68
N THR A 30 6.68 22.88 -4.25
CA THR A 30 6.31 21.72 -3.41
C THR A 30 5.80 20.53 -4.21
N ASP A 31 5.41 20.73 -5.46
CA ASP A 31 4.86 19.70 -6.35
C ASP A 31 5.78 18.48 -6.48
N GLY A 32 7.08 18.71 -6.67
CA GLY A 32 8.07 17.64 -6.79
C GLY A 32 8.23 16.81 -5.50
N LEU A 33 8.13 17.45 -4.34
CA LEU A 33 8.17 16.77 -3.04
C LEU A 33 6.91 15.95 -2.80
N ILE A 34 5.75 16.49 -3.16
CA ILE A 34 4.45 15.82 -3.02
C ILE A 34 4.38 14.61 -3.96
N LEU A 35 4.81 14.77 -5.23
CA LEU A 35 4.89 13.67 -6.19
C LEU A 35 5.87 12.57 -5.72
N SER A 36 7.03 12.95 -5.19
CA SER A 36 8.00 11.99 -4.63
C SER A 36 7.42 11.21 -3.45
N ALA A 37 6.70 11.91 -2.55
CA ALA A 37 6.03 11.28 -1.42
C ALA A 37 4.90 10.31 -1.87
N LEU A 38 4.14 10.68 -2.90
CA LEU A 38 3.11 9.81 -3.49
C LEU A 38 3.71 8.52 -4.08
N VAL A 39 4.83 8.62 -4.79
CA VAL A 39 5.53 7.45 -5.35
C VAL A 39 6.02 6.52 -4.23
N ALA A 40 6.67 7.06 -3.20
CA ALA A 40 7.15 6.26 -2.07
C ALA A 40 6.01 5.56 -1.31
N LEU A 41 4.89 6.25 -1.08
CA LEU A 41 3.71 5.65 -0.44
C LEU A 41 3.06 4.57 -1.29
N ARG A 42 3.04 4.73 -2.61
CA ARG A 42 2.54 3.70 -3.52
C ARG A 42 3.41 2.46 -3.49
N GLN A 43 4.74 2.61 -3.49
CA GLN A 43 5.68 1.49 -3.37
C GLN A 43 5.46 0.72 -2.06
N MET A 44 5.38 1.42 -0.93
CA MET A 44 5.08 0.79 0.36
C MET A 44 3.72 0.07 0.37
N HIS A 45 2.69 0.65 -0.26
CA HIS A 45 1.38 0.02 -0.37
C HIS A 45 1.41 -1.26 -1.22
N ASP A 46 2.17 -1.26 -2.31
CA ASP A 46 2.29 -2.42 -3.20
C ASP A 46 3.11 -3.54 -2.53
N GLU A 47 4.15 -3.22 -1.74
CA GLU A 47 4.89 -4.18 -0.90
C GLU A 47 4.00 -4.81 0.20
N LEU A 48 3.17 -4.00 0.86
CA LEU A 48 2.19 -4.48 1.84
C LEU A 48 1.17 -5.43 1.21
N LYS A 49 0.69 -5.11 0.01
CA LYS A 49 -0.25 -5.97 -0.74
C LYS A 49 0.38 -7.30 -1.12
N SER A 50 1.68 -7.29 -1.48
CA SER A 50 2.44 -8.51 -1.76
C SER A 50 2.55 -9.40 -0.52
N LEU A 51 2.77 -8.82 0.65
CA LEU A 51 2.86 -9.55 1.91
C LEU A 51 1.54 -10.23 2.30
N ASP A 52 0.41 -9.54 2.11
CA ASP A 52 -0.93 -10.09 2.34
C ASP A 52 -1.24 -11.24 1.36
N SER A 53 -0.70 -11.16 0.13
CA SER A 53 -0.86 -12.21 -0.89
C SER A 53 0.00 -13.44 -0.60
N THR A 54 1.24 -13.27 -0.10
CA THR A 54 2.10 -14.39 0.32
C THR A 54 1.61 -15.10 1.59
N ALA A 55 0.82 -14.42 2.43
CA ALA A 55 0.21 -15.04 3.60
C ALA A 55 -0.95 -15.98 3.24
N SER A 56 -1.48 -15.89 2.00
CA SER A 56 -2.62 -16.67 1.53
C SER A 56 -2.25 -17.94 0.75
N ASP A 57 -0.95 -18.20 0.52
CA ASP A 57 -0.47 -19.33 -0.31
C ASP A 57 -0.02 -20.57 0.49
N ASN A 58 -0.29 -20.63 1.80
CA ASN A 58 -0.13 -21.85 2.59
C ASN A 58 -1.49 -22.54 2.78
N ASP A 59 -2.02 -23.15 1.71
CA ASP A 59 -2.51 -24.54 1.71
C ASP A 59 -3.01 -24.91 0.30
N PRO A 60 -2.33 -25.85 -0.40
CA PRO A 60 -2.96 -27.15 -0.54
C PRO A 60 -1.91 -28.28 -0.53
N GLU A 61 -1.39 -28.64 0.65
CA GLU A 61 -0.59 -29.88 0.79
C GLU A 61 -1.43 -31.07 1.28
N ASP A 62 -2.76 -31.02 1.21
CA ASP A 62 -3.64 -32.07 1.77
C ASP A 62 -4.44 -32.91 0.74
N TYR A 63 -3.96 -33.07 -0.50
CA TYR A 63 -4.62 -33.95 -1.49
C TYR A 63 -3.69 -34.88 -2.28
N CYS A 64 -2.67 -35.46 -1.61
CA CYS A 64 -1.90 -36.57 -2.19
C CYS A 64 -1.49 -37.64 -1.16
N CYS A 65 -2.41 -38.06 -0.30
CA CYS A 65 -2.28 -39.31 0.46
C CYS A 65 -3.64 -40.01 0.60
N GLY A 66 -4.01 -40.76 -0.43
CA GLY A 66 -5.19 -41.63 -0.44
C GLY A 66 -4.99 -42.75 -1.44
N VAL A 67 -4.00 -43.61 -1.15
CA VAL A 67 -3.81 -44.94 -1.74
C VAL A 67 -5.03 -45.83 -1.55
#